data_AF-A0A7Z2ZTS1-F1
#
_entry.id   AF-A0A7Z2ZTS1-F1
#
_cell.length_a   1.000
_cell.length_b   1.000
_cell.length_c   1.000
_cell.angle_alpha   90.00
_cell.angle_beta   90.00
_cell.angle_gamma   90.00
#
_symmetry.space_group_name_H-M   'P 1'
#
loop_
_entity.id
_entity.type
_entity.pdbx_description
1 polymer ?
#
loop_
_entity_poly.entity_id
_entity_poly.type
_entity_poly.pdbx_seq_one_letter_code
_entity_poly.pdbx_strand_id
1 'polypeptide(L)'
;MNTMLKKILASTCSAAVLISAALPFAQAQTASPTIQDMTGANMCLQSANFPKPHGESDLKGNAKLPAYCDCFMAKFGARAQKAALDMQANPGKTSRKTLQESHAEELAMRNSCRKQFGLPLVADHGK
;
A
#
# COMPACT_ATOMS: atom_id res chain seq x y z
N MET A 1 33.44 65.38 23.41
CA MET A 1 34.75 65.56 22.74
C MET A 1 35.20 64.18 22.27
N ASN A 2 35.53 63.84 21.03
CA ASN A 2 35.56 64.49 19.72
C ASN A 2 35.64 63.31 18.71
N THR A 3 34.87 63.39 17.62
CA THR A 3 35.32 63.26 16.21
C THR A 3 36.59 62.44 15.92
N MET A 4 36.76 61.66 14.85
CA MET A 4 36.00 61.29 13.66
C MET A 4 36.97 60.42 12.81
N LEU A 5 36.42 59.49 12.01
CA LEU A 5 36.73 59.25 10.59
C LEU A 5 38.14 58.78 10.13
N LYS A 6 38.11 57.72 9.29
CA LYS A 6 38.93 57.40 8.09
C LYS A 6 39.38 55.93 8.14
N LYS A 7 39.20 55.07 7.13
CA LYS A 7 39.24 55.28 5.68
C LYS A 7 38.47 54.16 4.97
N ILE A 8 37.81 54.57 3.89
CA ILE A 8 37.17 53.77 2.85
C ILE A 8 38.25 53.04 2.04
N LEU A 9 38.04 51.77 1.74
CA LEU A 9 38.56 51.15 0.52
C LEU A 9 37.40 50.45 -0.19
N ALA A 10 37.05 51.01 -1.34
CA ALA A 10 36.12 50.46 -2.31
C ALA A 10 36.92 49.71 -3.39
N SER A 11 36.52 48.48 -3.70
CA SER A 11 36.76 47.74 -4.96
C SER A 11 36.31 46.30 -4.76
N THR A 12 35.61 45.60 -5.64
CA THR A 12 34.88 45.87 -6.88
C THR A 12 34.16 44.54 -7.19
N CYS A 13 33.01 44.60 -7.83
CA CYS A 13 32.45 43.60 -8.74
C CYS A 13 32.45 42.11 -8.30
N SER A 14 31.28 41.57 -7.99
CA SER A 14 30.48 40.81 -8.98
C SER A 14 29.24 40.21 -8.34
N ALA A 15 28.13 40.38 -9.02
CA ALA A 15 26.83 39.82 -8.71
C ALA A 15 26.86 38.29 -8.74
N ALA A 16 26.29 37.66 -7.71
CA ALA A 16 25.64 36.37 -7.82
C ALA A 16 24.35 36.45 -7.00
N VAL A 17 23.30 36.94 -7.67
CA VAL A 17 21.93 36.85 -7.19
C VAL A 17 21.56 35.36 -7.23
N LEU A 18 21.76 34.66 -6.12
CA LEU A 18 21.11 33.37 -5.88
C LEU A 18 19.69 33.67 -5.45
N ILE A 19 18.81 33.83 -6.45
CA ILE A 19 17.36 33.68 -6.29
C ILE A 19 17.17 32.25 -5.75
N SER A 20 17.10 32.14 -4.44
CA SER A 20 16.50 30.98 -3.80
C SER A 20 15.01 31.09 -4.11
N ALA A 21 14.61 30.52 -5.25
CA ALA A 21 13.21 30.20 -5.49
C ALA A 21 12.79 29.25 -4.36
N ALA A 22 12.24 29.80 -3.29
CA ALA A 22 11.50 29.06 -2.29
C ALA A 22 10.24 28.55 -3.01
N LEU A 23 10.39 27.43 -3.73
CA LEU A 23 9.26 26.58 -4.03
C LEU A 23 8.71 26.14 -2.68
N PRO A 24 7.45 26.45 -2.33
CA PRO A 24 6.79 25.69 -1.30
C PRO A 24 6.62 24.30 -1.90
N PHE A 25 7.58 23.41 -1.61
CA PHE A 25 7.27 21.99 -1.55
C PHE A 25 6.28 21.84 -0.41
N ALA A 26 5.02 22.16 -0.71
CA ALA A 26 3.90 21.51 -0.06
C ALA A 26 4.05 20.04 -0.41
N GLN A 27 4.90 19.33 0.33
CA GLN A 27 4.76 17.90 0.51
C GLN A 27 3.39 17.73 1.14
N ALA A 28 2.37 17.61 0.30
CA ALA A 28 1.25 16.75 0.59
C ALA A 28 1.91 15.41 0.90
N GLN A 29 2.18 15.19 2.19
CA GLN A 29 2.43 13.89 2.75
C GLN A 29 1.12 13.15 2.54
N THR A 30 0.93 12.67 1.30
CA THR A 30 0.11 11.51 1.05
C THR A 30 0.75 10.45 1.91
N ALA A 31 0.20 10.29 3.11
CA ALA A 31 0.57 9.22 4.01
C ALA A 31 0.57 7.98 3.13
N SER A 32 1.77 7.46 2.86
CA SER A 32 1.90 6.20 2.16
C SER A 32 1.08 5.23 2.99
N PRO A 33 0.03 4.61 2.42
CA PRO A 33 -0.87 3.78 3.20
C PRO A 33 0.00 2.80 3.96
N THR A 34 -0.09 2.87 5.28
CA THR A 34 0.68 1.98 6.13
C THR A 34 0.18 0.56 5.84
N ILE A 35 0.98 -0.48 6.05
CA ILE A 35 0.53 -1.86 5.82
C ILE A 35 -0.78 -2.17 6.61
N GLN A 36 -1.08 -1.41 7.67
CA GLN A 36 -2.35 -1.44 8.39
C GLN A 36 -3.54 -0.95 7.54
N ASP A 37 -3.39 0.10 6.73
CA ASP A 37 -4.44 0.59 5.80
C ASP A 37 -4.77 -0.41 4.68
N MET A 38 -3.82 -1.31 4.36
CA MET A 38 -3.99 -2.35 3.33
C MET A 38 -4.73 -3.60 3.83
N THR A 39 -4.96 -3.73 5.14
CA THR A 39 -5.53 -4.95 5.76
C THR A 39 -7.03 -4.87 6.01
N GLY A 40 -7.68 -3.74 5.70
CA GLY A 40 -9.11 -3.55 5.91
C GLY A 40 -10.00 -4.11 4.80
N ALA A 41 -11.27 -4.37 5.13
CA ALA A 41 -12.33 -4.74 4.18
C ALA A 41 -12.43 -3.77 3.00
N ASN A 42 -12.00 -2.51 3.18
CA ASN A 42 -12.06 -1.46 2.16
C ASN A 42 -11.30 -1.84 0.87
N MET A 43 -10.16 -2.53 0.96
CA MET A 43 -9.43 -2.97 -0.24
C MET A 43 -10.13 -4.10 -0.98
N CYS A 44 -10.70 -5.04 -0.23
CA CYS A 44 -11.55 -6.08 -0.82
C CYS A 44 -12.83 -5.47 -1.43
N LEU A 45 -13.44 -4.44 -0.82
CA LEU A 45 -14.60 -3.77 -1.41
C LEU A 45 -14.26 -3.12 -2.76
N GLN A 46 -13.10 -2.46 -2.85
CA GLN A 46 -12.61 -1.88 -4.11
C GLN A 46 -12.34 -2.96 -5.16
N SER A 47 -11.98 -4.19 -4.76
CA SER A 47 -11.71 -5.29 -5.69
C SER A 47 -12.89 -5.62 -6.62
N ALA A 48 -14.12 -5.25 -6.26
CA ALA A 48 -15.32 -5.38 -7.10
C ALA A 48 -15.29 -4.48 -8.36
N ASN A 49 -14.38 -3.51 -8.43
CA ASN A 49 -14.14 -2.70 -9.62
C ASN A 49 -13.04 -3.27 -10.53
N PHE A 50 -12.39 -4.37 -10.14
CA PHE A 50 -11.32 -5.00 -10.92
C PHE A 50 -11.83 -6.25 -11.64
N PRO A 51 -11.37 -6.52 -12.86
CA PRO A 51 -11.81 -7.70 -13.62
C PRO A 51 -11.29 -9.01 -13.00
N LYS A 52 -11.97 -10.11 -13.32
CA LYS A 52 -11.45 -11.46 -13.08
C LYS A 52 -10.11 -11.67 -13.80
N PRO A 53 -9.22 -12.55 -13.29
CA PRO A 53 -9.39 -13.40 -12.10
C PRO A 53 -9.02 -12.71 -10.77
N HIS A 54 -8.38 -11.54 -10.84
CA HIS A 54 -7.76 -10.87 -9.69
C HIS A 54 -8.74 -10.01 -8.88
N GLY A 55 -9.85 -9.58 -9.49
CA GLY A 55 -10.91 -8.83 -8.83
C GLY A 55 -12.14 -9.67 -8.47
N GLU A 56 -13.08 -8.98 -7.83
CA GLU A 56 -14.38 -9.49 -7.38
C GLU A 56 -15.53 -8.88 -8.21
N SER A 57 -15.28 -8.57 -9.48
CA SER A 57 -16.26 -7.87 -10.33
C SER A 57 -17.60 -8.57 -10.48
N ASP A 58 -17.64 -9.91 -10.33
CA ASP A 58 -18.88 -10.68 -10.30
C ASP A 58 -19.73 -10.45 -9.05
N LEU A 59 -19.16 -9.82 -8.02
CA LEU A 59 -19.87 -9.45 -6.78
C LEU A 59 -20.25 -7.97 -6.75
N LYS A 60 -20.01 -7.19 -7.81
CA LYS A 60 -20.36 -5.77 -7.86
C LYS A 60 -21.87 -5.58 -7.65
N GLY A 61 -22.23 -4.77 -6.64
CA GLY A 61 -23.63 -4.53 -6.26
C GLY A 61 -24.27 -5.65 -5.44
N ASN A 62 -23.55 -6.74 -5.12
CA ASN A 62 -24.08 -7.81 -4.28
C ASN A 62 -24.10 -7.38 -2.80
N ALA A 63 -25.27 -7.47 -2.16
CA ALA A 63 -25.44 -7.07 -0.75
C ALA A 63 -24.56 -7.86 0.24
N LYS A 64 -24.07 -9.04 -0.15
CA LYS A 64 -23.20 -9.88 0.68
C LYS A 64 -21.71 -9.57 0.51
N LEU A 65 -21.34 -8.68 -0.42
CA LEU A 65 -19.95 -8.30 -0.68
C LEU A 65 -19.22 -7.79 0.59
N PRO A 66 -19.81 -6.92 1.44
CA PRO A 66 -19.13 -6.50 2.67
C PRO A 66 -18.81 -7.66 3.63
N ALA A 67 -19.79 -8.52 3.92
CA ALA A 67 -19.58 -9.66 4.81
C ALA A 67 -18.59 -10.69 4.24
N TYR A 68 -18.60 -10.90 2.92
CA TYR A 68 -17.58 -11.67 2.23
C TYR A 68 -16.18 -11.07 2.42
N CYS A 69 -16.05 -9.76 2.23
CA CYS A 69 -14.78 -9.06 2.36
C CYS A 69 -14.23 -9.09 3.78
N ASP A 70 -15.09 -8.98 4.79
CA ASP A 70 -14.68 -9.15 6.19
C ASP A 70 -14.10 -10.55 6.43
N CYS A 71 -14.78 -11.60 5.94
CA CYS A 71 -14.29 -12.97 6.03
C CYS A 71 -12.95 -13.15 5.32
N PHE A 72 -12.82 -12.66 4.09
CA PHE A 72 -11.62 -12.84 3.28
C PHE A 72 -10.43 -12.08 3.87
N MET A 73 -10.61 -10.82 4.27
CA MET A 73 -9.53 -10.00 4.83
C MET A 73 -9.08 -10.50 6.20
N ALA A 74 -9.97 -11.07 7.02
CA ALA A 74 -9.56 -11.72 8.26
C ALA A 74 -8.61 -12.92 8.01
N LYS A 75 -8.92 -13.76 7.01
CA LYS A 75 -8.05 -14.90 6.63
C LYS A 75 -6.74 -14.43 6.00
N PHE A 76 -6.81 -13.43 5.13
CA PHE A 76 -5.64 -12.84 4.48
C PHE A 76 -4.69 -12.20 5.51
N GLY A 77 -5.25 -11.45 6.47
CA GLY A 77 -4.50 -10.86 7.58
C GLY A 77 -3.81 -11.92 8.44
N ALA A 78 -4.51 -13.00 8.81
CA ALA A 78 -3.91 -14.11 9.55
C ALA A 78 -2.74 -14.78 8.78
N ARG A 79 -2.88 -14.93 7.45
CA ARG A 79 -1.79 -15.42 6.59
C ARG A 79 -0.60 -14.47 6.59
N ALA A 80 -0.84 -13.16 6.47
CA ALA A 80 0.21 -12.14 6.48
C ALA A 80 0.95 -12.10 7.82
N GLN A 81 0.22 -12.18 8.94
CA GLN A 81 0.82 -12.24 10.28
C GLN A 81 1.70 -13.49 10.45
N LYS A 82 1.22 -14.66 10.00
CA LYS A 82 2.01 -15.90 10.03
C LYS A 82 3.29 -15.75 9.20
N ALA A 83 3.20 -15.17 8.01
CA ALA A 83 4.38 -14.93 7.16
C ALA A 83 5.38 -13.98 7.83
N ALA A 84 4.90 -12.91 8.47
CA ALA A 84 5.75 -11.97 9.19
C ALA A 84 6.50 -12.64 10.36
N LEU A 85 5.81 -13.48 11.14
CA LEU A 85 6.43 -14.25 12.23
C LEU A 85 7.49 -15.24 11.71
N ASP A 86 7.20 -15.93 10.59
CA ASP A 86 8.16 -16.85 9.96
C ASP A 86 9.44 -16.11 9.50
N MET A 87 9.29 -14.91 8.93
CA MET A 87 10.41 -14.06 8.51
C MET A 87 11.23 -13.56 9.69
N GLN A 88 10.58 -13.21 10.80
CA GLN A 88 11.27 -12.82 12.05
C GLN A 88 12.04 -13.99 12.66
N ALA A 89 11.47 -15.19 12.64
CA ALA A 89 12.11 -16.40 13.15
C ALA A 89 13.27 -16.89 12.25
N ASN A 90 13.27 -16.51 10.96
CA ASN A 90 14.25 -16.96 9.97
C ASN A 90 14.84 -15.77 9.18
N PRO A 91 15.58 -14.87 9.84
CA PRO A 91 16.12 -13.69 9.17
C PRO A 91 17.05 -14.10 8.01
N GLY A 92 16.90 -13.41 6.87
CA GLY A 92 17.69 -13.67 5.66
C GLY A 92 17.24 -14.88 4.83
N LYS A 93 16.20 -15.61 5.25
CA LYS A 93 15.60 -16.67 4.43
C LYS A 93 14.33 -16.16 3.77
N THR A 94 14.27 -16.21 2.45
CA THR A 94 13.03 -16.01 1.71
C THR A 94 12.09 -17.20 1.92
N SER A 95 10.79 -16.90 2.05
CA SER A 95 9.75 -17.93 2.03
C SER A 95 9.92 -18.84 0.81
N ARG A 96 9.89 -20.16 1.03
CA ARG A 96 9.99 -21.15 -0.07
C ARG A 96 8.72 -21.26 -0.91
N LYS A 97 7.64 -20.56 -0.55
CA LYS A 97 6.40 -20.63 -1.33
C LYS A 97 6.57 -20.00 -2.69
N THR A 98 6.23 -20.77 -3.71
CA THR A 98 6.09 -20.30 -5.08
C THR A 98 4.89 -19.36 -5.20
N LEU A 99 4.87 -18.54 -6.25
CA LEU A 99 3.71 -17.71 -6.58
C LEU A 99 2.45 -18.55 -6.81
N GLN A 100 2.59 -19.75 -7.37
CA GLN A 100 1.48 -20.65 -7.65
C GLN A 100 0.85 -21.19 -6.36
N GLU A 101 1.66 -21.58 -5.37
CA GLU A 101 1.16 -21.99 -4.05
C GLU A 101 0.48 -20.83 -3.32
N SER A 102 1.05 -19.62 -3.40
CA SER A 102 0.43 -18.42 -2.82
C SER A 102 -0.94 -18.11 -3.45
N HIS A 103 -1.05 -18.27 -4.77
CA HIS A 103 -2.30 -18.11 -5.50
C HIS A 103 -3.33 -19.17 -5.13
N ALA A 104 -2.94 -20.44 -5.05
CA ALA A 104 -3.83 -21.53 -4.64
C ALA A 104 -4.40 -21.32 -3.24
N GLU A 105 -3.58 -20.85 -2.29
CA GLU A 105 -4.04 -20.49 -0.95
C GLU A 105 -5.00 -19.31 -0.95
N GLU A 106 -4.71 -18.27 -1.74
CA GLU A 106 -5.61 -17.13 -1.88
C GLU A 106 -6.97 -17.55 -2.46
N LEU A 107 -6.96 -18.35 -3.51
CA LEU A 107 -8.16 -18.91 -4.13
C LEU A 107 -8.96 -19.75 -3.12
N ALA A 108 -8.29 -20.58 -2.32
CA ALA A 108 -8.92 -21.36 -1.26
C ALA A 108 -9.56 -20.46 -0.19
N MET A 109 -8.89 -19.38 0.23
CA MET A 109 -9.45 -18.40 1.16
C MET A 109 -10.69 -17.72 0.58
N ARG A 110 -10.62 -17.20 -0.66
CA ARG A 110 -11.75 -16.57 -1.37
C ARG A 110 -12.95 -17.52 -1.45
N ASN A 111 -12.72 -18.75 -1.92
CA ASN A 111 -13.79 -19.73 -2.10
C ASN A 111 -14.38 -20.24 -0.78
N SER A 112 -13.60 -20.32 0.29
CA SER A 112 -14.13 -20.65 1.62
C SER A 112 -15.12 -19.60 2.12
N CYS A 113 -14.84 -18.31 1.92
CA CYS A 113 -15.73 -17.22 2.29
C CYS A 113 -16.93 -17.11 1.35
N ARG A 114 -16.73 -17.24 0.02
CA ARG A 114 -17.84 -17.27 -0.95
C ARG A 114 -18.84 -18.38 -0.63
N LYS A 115 -18.37 -19.58 -0.25
CA LYS A 115 -19.23 -20.70 0.17
C LYS A 115 -20.07 -20.36 1.41
N GLN A 116 -19.49 -19.71 2.41
CA GLN A 116 -20.20 -19.31 3.64
C GLN A 116 -21.39 -18.39 3.37
N PHE A 117 -21.30 -17.54 2.33
CA PHE A 117 -22.36 -16.59 1.98
C PHE A 117 -23.21 -17.03 0.78
N GLY A 118 -22.99 -18.24 0.24
CA GLY A 118 -23.68 -18.73 -0.95
C GLY A 118 -23.43 -17.87 -2.19
N LEU A 119 -22.20 -17.39 -2.35
CA LEU A 119 -21.73 -16.64 -3.51
C LEU A 119 -21.12 -17.59 -4.57
N PRO A 120 -21.09 -17.19 -5.86
CA PRO A 120 -20.40 -17.95 -6.90
C PRO A 120 -18.96 -18.27 -6.49
N LEU A 121 -18.44 -19.45 -6.84
CA LEU A 121 -17.04 -19.77 -6.60
C LEU A 121 -16.17 -19.21 -7.73
N VAL A 122 -14.95 -18.80 -7.39
CA VAL A 122 -13.93 -18.41 -8.35
C VAL A 122 -13.33 -19.68 -8.95
N ALA A 123 -13.31 -19.76 -10.27
CA ALA A 123 -12.67 -20.85 -10.98
C ALA A 123 -11.14 -20.69 -10.94
N ASP A 124 -10.42 -21.81 -10.84
CA ASP A 124 -8.98 -21.80 -11.00
C ASP A 124 -8.64 -21.64 -12.49
N HIS A 125 -8.10 -20.48 -12.85
CA HIS A 125 -7.62 -20.18 -14.20
C HIS A 125 -6.11 -20.36 -14.35
N GLY A 126 -5.43 -20.93 -13.34
CA GLY A 126 -3.98 -21.13 -13.30
C GLY A 126 -3.46 -22.24 -14.22
N LYS A 127 -3.68 -22.11 -15.53
CA LYS A 127 -2.96 -22.86 -16.57
C LYS A 127 -1.96 -21.95 -17.28
#